data_AF-A0A7J6SAH7-F1
#
_entry.id   AF-A0A7J6SAH7-F1
#
_cell.length_a   1.000
_cell.length_b   1.000
_cell.length_c   1.000
_cell.angle_alpha   90.00
_cell.angle_beta   90.00
_cell.angle_gamma   90.00
#
_symmetry.space_group_name_H-M   'P 1'
#
loop_
_entity.id
_entity.type
_entity.pdbx_description
1 polymer ?
#
loop_
_entity_poly.entity_id
_entity_poly.type
_entity_poly.pdbx_seq_one_letter_code
_entity_poly.pdbx_strand_id
1 'polypeptide(L)'
;MILMALTLLVLVGRPVAAYEIISIEDKDIVDTNAAGDAYVGGFLAGILKNCDDQMCAAAGAYAAWEVIKQSGCKFPEKSKFEFKVDSSTTITGSSTHFLFPMRMSIFGEVTSDSTWLIAIAVLLGLAVLIEQVLYDTFYKKIANYRTGEMRRKIVPAKFNAHPHALQGLLPELSSASPLKGTAGLYSLKSTGDKIFWETFVPTGVAHPKGVIVLCHGYADHSGFHMFNDARMFCEKEKYACVLFDQVGSGRSDGLQAYVDDWFKYCQLAKEFIDEFVLGSFVPSLAERSQHLPFYGYGHSMGGGLVASLSILHPTLFDGIILQSPMLKVRNRSTGRALFT
;
A
#
# COMPACT_ATOMS: atom_id res chain seq x y z
N MET A 1 -23.71 13.66 0.05
CA MET A 1 -23.07 13.02 1.23
C MET A 1 -22.02 12.01 0.78
N ILE A 2 -20.88 12.52 0.34
CA ILE A 2 -19.66 11.74 0.25
C ILE A 2 -19.09 11.76 1.68
N LEU A 3 -19.23 10.65 2.43
CA LEU A 3 -18.40 10.45 3.60
C LEU A 3 -16.96 10.32 3.08
N MET A 4 -16.14 11.36 3.22
CA MET A 4 -14.70 11.20 3.09
C MET A 4 -14.25 10.24 4.19
N ALA A 5 -13.71 9.11 3.76
CA ALA A 5 -13.50 7.91 4.55
C ALA A 5 -12.66 8.19 5.80
N LEU A 6 -13.12 7.66 6.94
CA LEU A 6 -12.36 7.51 8.17
C LEU A 6 -10.95 6.99 7.82
N THR A 7 -9.90 7.77 8.06
CA THR A 7 -8.53 7.30 7.90
C THR A 7 -8.19 6.49 9.15
N LEU A 8 -8.30 5.16 9.05
CA LEU A 8 -7.86 4.26 10.11
C LEU A 8 -6.33 4.16 10.04
N LEU A 9 -5.64 4.88 10.92
CA LEU A 9 -4.19 4.80 11.04
C LEU A 9 -3.82 3.73 12.07
N VAL A 10 -3.28 2.60 11.61
CA VAL A 10 -2.68 1.59 12.50
C VAL A 10 -1.19 1.86 12.59
N LEU A 11 -0.75 2.38 13.74
CA LEU A 11 0.67 2.50 14.06
C LEU A 11 1.13 1.22 14.75
N VAL A 12 2.00 0.49 14.08
CA VAL A 12 2.49 -0.79 14.58
C VAL A 12 3.30 -0.58 15.87
N GLY A 13 2.94 -1.32 16.92
CA GLY A 13 3.53 -1.20 18.26
C GLY A 13 2.73 -0.31 19.24
N ARG A 14 1.59 0.26 18.83
CA ARG A 14 0.67 1.04 19.67
C ARG A 14 -0.78 0.55 19.49
N PRO A 15 -1.70 0.88 20.41
CA PRO A 15 -3.12 0.55 20.27
C PRO A 15 -3.69 1.11 18.95
N VAL A 16 -4.64 0.38 18.35
CA VAL A 16 -5.41 0.87 17.21
C VAL A 16 -6.13 2.16 17.62
N ALA A 17 -5.88 3.25 16.89
CA ALA A 17 -6.49 4.55 17.14
C ALA A 17 -7.24 5.02 15.89
N ALA A 18 -8.50 5.41 16.07
CA ALA A 18 -9.28 6.09 15.05
C ALA A 18 -9.13 7.60 15.26
N TYR A 19 -8.80 8.32 14.20
CA TYR A 19 -8.71 9.78 14.23
C TYR A 19 -9.84 10.37 13.40
N GLU A 20 -10.57 11.31 13.98
CA GLU A 20 -11.65 12.00 13.28
C GLU A 20 -11.10 12.84 12.12
N ILE A 21 -11.87 12.89 11.03
CA ILE A 21 -11.58 13.77 9.89
C ILE A 21 -12.49 14.98 9.97
N ILE A 22 -11.96 16.12 9.54
CA ILE A 22 -12.68 17.38 9.45
C ILE A 22 -13.73 17.27 8.34
N SER A 23 -15.02 17.40 8.69
CA SER A 23 -16.10 17.38 7.71
C SER A 23 -16.00 18.55 6.72
N ILE A 24 -16.38 18.30 5.48
CA ILE A 24 -16.48 19.32 4.43
C ILE A 24 -17.85 19.22 3.75
N GLU A 25 -18.42 20.36 3.37
CA GLU A 25 -19.66 20.38 2.60
C GLU A 25 -19.40 20.02 1.14
N ASP A 26 -20.32 19.28 0.49
CA ASP A 26 -20.16 18.81 -0.90
C ASP A 26 -19.86 19.98 -1.88
N LYS A 27 -20.34 21.21 -1.59
CA LYS A 27 -20.13 22.41 -2.41
C LYS A 27 -18.70 22.97 -2.34
N ASP A 28 -17.98 22.67 -1.27
CA ASP A 28 -16.64 23.18 -1.00
C ASP A 28 -15.56 22.20 -1.52
N ILE A 29 -15.95 21.01 -1.98
CA ILE A 29 -15.07 20.06 -2.63
C ILE A 29 -14.86 20.50 -4.09
N VAL A 30 -13.66 21.00 -4.39
CA VAL A 30 -13.28 21.46 -5.73
C VAL A 30 -12.55 20.37 -6.50
N ASP A 31 -11.62 19.67 -5.86
CA ASP A 31 -10.79 18.60 -6.44
C ASP A 31 -10.41 17.62 -5.33
N THR A 32 -10.26 16.33 -5.61
CA THR A 32 -9.77 15.34 -4.63
C THR A 32 -8.32 14.92 -4.89
N ASN A 33 -7.70 15.43 -5.95
CA ASN A 33 -6.31 15.15 -6.29
C ASN A 33 -5.38 15.56 -5.15
N ALA A 34 -4.36 14.73 -4.89
CA ALA A 34 -3.34 14.91 -3.85
C ALA A 34 -3.86 15.01 -2.40
N ALA A 35 -5.15 14.74 -2.13
CA ALA A 35 -5.69 14.76 -0.76
C ALA A 35 -4.95 13.75 0.16
N GLY A 36 -4.63 12.57 -0.36
CA GLY A 36 -3.82 11.57 0.35
C GLY A 36 -2.39 12.02 0.59
N ASP A 37 -1.72 12.56 -0.43
CA ASP A 37 -0.35 13.10 -0.30
C ASP A 37 -0.29 14.25 0.70
N ALA A 38 -1.30 15.12 0.69
CA ALA A 38 -1.45 16.22 1.64
C ALA A 38 -1.65 15.70 3.06
N TYR A 39 -2.46 14.65 3.25
CA TYR A 39 -2.62 14.00 4.55
C TYR A 39 -1.27 13.48 5.06
N VAL A 40 -0.53 12.74 4.23
CA VAL A 40 0.78 12.21 4.59
C VAL A 40 1.75 13.34 4.92
N GLY A 41 1.77 14.42 4.11
CA GLY A 41 2.59 15.59 4.35
C GLY A 41 2.30 16.26 5.69
N GLY A 42 1.03 16.46 6.03
CA GLY A 42 0.61 17.02 7.32
C GLY A 42 0.98 16.10 8.50
N PHE A 43 0.78 14.79 8.34
CA PHE A 43 1.15 13.80 9.35
C PHE A 43 2.65 13.79 9.64
N LEU A 44 3.48 13.75 8.58
CA LEU A 44 4.94 13.80 8.68
C LEU A 44 5.42 15.12 9.29
N ALA A 45 4.75 16.24 8.98
CA ALA A 45 5.06 17.52 9.60
C ALA A 45 4.85 17.48 11.13
N GLY A 46 3.82 16.79 11.61
CA GLY A 46 3.60 16.54 13.04
C GLY A 46 4.73 15.71 13.67
N ILE A 47 5.17 14.63 12.99
CA ILE A 47 6.31 13.81 13.46
C ILE A 47 7.57 14.67 13.59
N LEU A 48 7.88 15.50 12.59
CA LEU A 48 9.04 16.40 12.61
C LEU A 48 8.97 17.44 13.74
N LYS A 49 7.76 17.74 14.23
CA LYS A 49 7.51 18.63 15.37
C LYS A 49 7.44 17.89 16.70
N ASN A 50 7.74 16.59 16.74
CA ASN A 50 7.63 15.72 17.93
C ASN A 50 6.22 15.74 18.54
N CYS A 51 5.19 15.85 17.72
CA CYS A 51 3.81 15.74 18.15
C CYS A 51 3.41 14.28 18.38
N ASP A 52 2.36 14.05 19.16
CA ASP A 52 1.74 12.73 19.28
C ASP A 52 0.97 12.35 18.00
N ASP A 53 0.54 11.09 17.94
CA ASP A 53 -0.13 10.52 16.77
C ASP A 53 -1.46 11.21 16.48
N GLN A 54 -2.16 11.68 17.52
CA GLN A 54 -3.43 12.42 17.39
C GLN A 54 -3.22 13.77 16.72
N MET A 55 -2.22 14.53 17.15
CA MET A 55 -1.88 15.81 16.56
C MET A 55 -1.31 15.65 15.14
N CYS A 56 -0.55 14.58 14.88
CA CYS A 56 -0.10 14.24 13.53
C CYS A 56 -1.30 13.93 12.62
N ALA A 57 -2.25 13.11 13.07
CA ALA A 57 -3.47 12.80 12.33
C ALA A 57 -4.33 14.05 12.07
N ALA A 58 -4.47 14.93 13.06
CA ALA A 58 -5.17 16.20 12.91
C ALA A 58 -4.48 17.11 11.86
N ALA A 59 -3.15 17.17 11.85
CA ALA A 59 -2.38 17.93 10.88
C ALA A 59 -2.56 17.37 9.46
N GLY A 60 -2.53 16.04 9.31
CA GLY A 60 -2.85 15.37 8.05
C GLY A 60 -4.27 15.66 7.58
N ALA A 61 -5.25 15.50 8.46
CA ALA A 61 -6.65 15.77 8.15
C ALA A 61 -6.87 17.23 7.71
N TYR A 62 -6.23 18.19 8.38
CA TYR A 62 -6.27 19.60 7.98
C TYR A 62 -5.64 19.83 6.61
N ALA A 63 -4.47 19.26 6.35
CA ALA A 63 -3.78 19.43 5.07
C ALA A 63 -4.61 18.85 3.91
N ALA A 64 -5.19 17.66 4.08
CA ALA A 64 -6.12 17.09 3.12
C ALA A 64 -7.36 17.96 2.93
N TRP A 65 -7.97 18.41 4.04
CA TRP A 65 -9.14 19.29 4.03
C TRP A 65 -8.88 20.62 3.31
N GLU A 66 -7.68 21.20 3.44
CA GLU A 66 -7.30 22.41 2.70
C GLU A 66 -7.10 22.16 1.20
N VAL A 67 -6.44 21.05 0.84
CA VAL A 67 -6.16 20.72 -0.56
C VAL A 67 -7.45 20.44 -1.35
N ILE A 68 -8.42 19.75 -0.75
CA ILE A 68 -9.65 19.39 -1.48
C ILE A 68 -10.53 20.59 -1.86
N LYS A 69 -10.32 21.74 -1.21
CA LYS A 69 -11.00 23.00 -1.53
C LYS A 69 -10.35 23.76 -2.69
N GLN A 70 -9.28 23.22 -3.26
CA GLN A 70 -8.46 23.88 -4.28
C GLN A 70 -8.30 22.97 -5.49
N SER A 71 -8.08 23.55 -6.66
CA SER A 71 -7.80 22.76 -7.87
C SER A 71 -6.32 22.39 -7.96
N GLY A 72 -6.04 21.08 -8.03
CA GLY A 72 -4.70 20.51 -7.99
C GLY A 72 -4.03 20.54 -6.62
N CYS A 73 -2.76 20.15 -6.55
CA CYS A 73 -1.96 20.14 -5.32
C CYS A 73 -1.51 21.56 -4.93
N LYS A 74 -2.44 22.38 -4.44
CA LYS A 74 -2.18 23.76 -3.99
C LYS A 74 -2.50 23.91 -2.51
N PHE A 75 -1.72 24.77 -1.85
CA PHE A 75 -1.90 25.13 -0.45
C PHE A 75 -1.99 26.64 -0.32
N PRO A 76 -2.73 27.15 0.68
CA PRO A 76 -2.66 28.56 1.03
C PRO A 76 -1.22 28.93 1.41
N GLU A 77 -0.80 30.18 1.15
CA GLU A 77 0.56 30.65 1.47
C GLU A 77 0.93 30.48 2.96
N LYS A 78 -0.08 30.49 3.84
CA LYS A 78 0.09 30.29 5.27
C LYS A 78 -0.89 29.22 5.76
N SER A 79 -0.36 28.24 6.49
CA SER A 79 -1.18 27.30 7.24
C SER A 79 -1.83 28.01 8.43
N LYS A 80 -3.12 27.74 8.67
CA LYS A 80 -3.83 28.14 9.89
C LYS A 80 -3.82 27.04 10.95
N PHE A 81 -3.20 25.90 10.65
CA PHE A 81 -3.05 24.80 11.60
C PHE A 81 -1.87 25.06 12.52
N GLU A 82 -2.12 24.98 13.82
CA GLU A 82 -1.12 25.16 14.86
C GLU A 82 -0.81 23.82 15.55
N PHE A 83 0.46 23.44 15.56
CA PHE A 83 0.92 22.28 16.30
C PHE A 83 0.99 22.59 17.79
N LYS A 84 0.30 21.81 18.61
CA LYS A 84 0.49 21.83 20.07
C LYS A 84 1.48 20.72 20.44
N VAL A 85 2.69 21.12 20.80
CA VAL A 85 3.75 20.19 21.23
C VAL A 85 3.75 20.15 22.75
N ASP A 86 3.56 18.98 23.35
CA ASP A 86 3.71 18.83 24.79
C ASP A 86 5.19 18.97 25.18
N SER A 87 5.48 19.95 26.03
CA SER A 87 6.84 20.33 26.44
C SER A 87 7.46 19.39 27.49
N SER A 88 6.80 18.28 27.85
CA SER A 88 7.21 17.41 28.96
C SER A 88 8.01 16.15 28.59
N THR A 89 8.20 15.84 27.31
CA THR A 89 8.88 14.59 26.91
C THR A 89 10.32 14.86 26.49
N THR A 90 11.21 15.05 27.48
CA THR A 90 12.66 15.01 27.25
C THR A 90 13.09 13.54 27.23
N ILE A 91 13.15 12.92 26.05
CA ILE A 91 13.85 11.63 25.91
C ILE A 91 15.35 11.96 25.86
N THR A 92 16.06 11.62 26.94
CA THR A 92 17.52 11.60 26.97
C THR A 92 18.01 10.43 26.11
N GLY A 93 18.15 10.67 24.81
CA GLY A 93 18.79 9.78 23.86
C GLY A 93 20.02 10.45 23.28
N SER A 94 21.20 9.90 23.62
CA SER A 94 22.52 10.34 23.16
C SER A 94 22.53 10.71 21.67
N SER A 95 22.75 12.00 21.40
CA SER A 95 22.98 12.56 20.08
C SER A 95 24.38 12.22 19.60
N THR A 96 24.54 11.10 18.90
CA THR A 96 25.61 10.99 17.90
C THR A 96 25.11 11.63 16.61
N HIS A 97 25.49 12.90 16.44
CA HIS A 97 25.30 13.67 15.22
C HIS A 97 25.84 12.90 13.99
N PHE A 98 24.94 12.39 13.14
CA PHE A 98 25.20 12.25 11.71
C PHE A 98 24.46 13.38 10.99
N LEU A 99 25.04 14.58 11.09
CA LEU A 99 24.76 15.66 10.15
C LEU A 99 25.27 15.23 8.78
N PHE A 100 24.39 14.71 7.92
CA PHE A 100 24.62 14.76 6.49
C PHE A 100 24.32 16.18 6.03
N PRO A 101 25.29 16.98 5.57
CA PRO A 101 25.00 18.26 4.95
C PRO A 101 24.54 17.98 3.53
N MET A 102 23.31 17.49 3.34
CA MET A 102 22.68 17.54 2.03
C MET A 102 21.95 18.87 1.94
N ARG A 103 22.70 19.92 1.61
CA ARG A 103 22.13 21.18 1.14
C ARG A 103 21.53 20.92 -0.25
N MET A 104 20.33 20.37 -0.30
CA MET A 104 19.51 20.37 -1.51
C MET A 104 18.99 21.79 -1.72
N SER A 105 19.76 22.60 -2.43
CA SER A 105 19.22 23.78 -3.11
C SER A 105 18.32 23.29 -4.25
N ILE A 106 17.06 22.98 -3.96
CA ILE A 106 16.05 22.69 -4.99
C ILE A 106 15.15 23.89 -5.27
N PHE A 107 15.23 24.95 -4.48
CA PHE A 107 14.73 26.25 -4.90
C PHE A 107 15.87 27.02 -5.57
N GLY A 108 16.17 26.65 -6.81
CA GLY A 108 16.64 27.65 -7.75
C GLY A 108 15.57 28.74 -7.83
N GLU A 109 15.98 30.01 -7.86
CA GLU A 109 15.07 31.10 -8.16
C GLU A 109 14.18 30.69 -9.34
N VAL A 110 12.86 30.76 -9.14
CA VAL A 110 11.91 30.56 -10.23
C VAL A 110 12.10 31.73 -11.18
N THR A 111 13.01 31.55 -12.14
CA THR A 111 13.14 32.45 -13.28
C THR A 111 11.88 32.32 -14.11
N SER A 112 11.50 33.39 -14.82
CA SER A 112 10.33 33.42 -15.71
C SER A 112 10.46 32.52 -16.94
N ASP A 113 11.37 31.54 -16.91
CA ASP A 113 11.72 30.72 -18.04
C ASP A 113 10.77 29.52 -18.11
N SER A 114 9.74 29.63 -18.95
CA SER A 114 8.72 28.59 -19.18
C SER A 114 9.27 27.28 -19.78
N THR A 115 10.58 27.19 -20.05
CA THR A 115 11.23 25.99 -20.59
C THR A 115 11.17 24.78 -19.66
N TRP A 116 11.17 24.96 -18.33
CA TRP A 116 11.03 23.83 -17.39
C TRP A 116 9.62 23.21 -17.41
N LEU A 117 8.58 24.02 -17.64
CA LEU A 117 7.21 23.53 -17.82
C LEU A 117 7.09 22.69 -19.10
N ILE A 118 7.76 23.11 -20.18
CA ILE A 118 7.85 22.34 -21.42
C ILE A 118 8.59 21.02 -21.18
N ALA A 119 9.70 21.04 -20.43
CA ALA A 119 10.44 19.82 -20.10
C ALA A 119 9.60 18.82 -19.28
N ILE A 120 8.85 19.29 -18.27
CA ILE A 120 7.92 18.44 -17.52
C ILE A 120 6.81 17.89 -18.42
N ALA A 121 6.20 18.73 -19.26
CA ALA A 121 5.17 18.30 -20.18
C ALA A 121 5.68 17.24 -21.18
N VAL A 122 6.91 17.40 -21.69
CA VAL A 122 7.57 16.41 -22.55
C VAL A 122 7.87 15.12 -21.79
N LEU A 123 8.38 15.19 -20.56
CA LEU A 123 8.64 14.00 -19.74
C LEU A 123 7.35 13.24 -19.41
N LEU A 124 6.26 13.96 -19.06
CA LEU A 124 4.94 13.36 -18.85
C LEU A 124 4.40 12.76 -20.15
N GLY A 125 4.52 13.45 -21.28
CA GLY A 125 4.12 12.94 -22.59
C GLY A 125 4.89 11.68 -23.00
N LEU A 126 6.20 11.64 -22.75
CA LEU A 126 7.03 10.46 -22.97
C LEU A 126 6.65 9.32 -22.02
N ALA A 127 6.37 9.61 -20.74
CA ALA A 127 5.91 8.60 -19.79
C ALA A 127 4.58 7.97 -20.23
N VAL A 128 3.61 8.79 -20.66
CA VAL A 128 2.33 8.31 -21.21
C VAL A 128 2.56 7.49 -22.49
N LEU A 129 3.44 7.92 -23.38
CA LEU A 129 3.76 7.17 -24.60
C LEU A 129 4.44 5.82 -24.28
N ILE A 130 5.36 5.80 -23.31
CA ILE A 130 6.00 4.57 -22.84
C ILE A 130 4.95 3.64 -22.25
N GLU A 131 4.05 4.14 -21.40
CA GLU A 131 2.96 3.36 -20.83
C GLU A 131 2.03 2.81 -21.91
N GLN A 132 1.66 3.62 -22.90
CA GLN A 132 0.84 3.21 -24.05
C GLN A 132 1.53 2.10 -24.87
N VAL A 133 2.84 2.25 -25.14
CA VAL A 133 3.63 1.23 -25.84
C VAL A 133 3.73 -0.05 -25.03
N LEU A 134 3.94 0.04 -23.72
CA LEU A 134 3.94 -1.12 -22.82
C LEU A 134 2.56 -1.80 -22.81
N TYR A 135 1.49 -1.01 -22.80
CA TYR A 135 0.12 -1.49 -22.84
C TYR A 135 -0.17 -2.28 -24.12
N ASP A 136 0.06 -1.67 -25.29
CA ASP A 136 -0.23 -2.29 -26.58
C ASP A 136 0.69 -3.48 -26.89
N THR A 137 1.95 -3.40 -26.46
CA THR A 137 2.95 -4.44 -26.75
C THR A 137 2.79 -5.65 -25.84
N PHE A 138 2.42 -5.45 -24.57
CA PHE A 138 2.42 -6.49 -23.54
C PHE A 138 1.04 -6.68 -22.89
N TYR A 139 0.49 -5.67 -22.21
CA TYR A 139 -0.72 -5.83 -21.40
C TYR A 139 -1.95 -6.28 -22.20
N LYS A 140 -2.17 -5.66 -23.36
CA LYS A 140 -3.27 -6.02 -24.28
C LYS A 140 -3.17 -7.46 -24.77
N LYS A 141 -1.96 -7.96 -24.97
CA LYS A 141 -1.74 -9.35 -25.43
C LYS A 141 -1.97 -10.35 -24.30
N ILE A 142 -1.61 -10.01 -23.07
CA ILE A 142 -1.77 -10.92 -21.93
C ILE A 142 -3.19 -10.98 -21.35
N ALA A 143 -4.07 -10.04 -21.71
CA ALA A 143 -5.42 -9.90 -21.16
C ALA A 143 -6.26 -11.19 -21.23
N ASN A 144 -6.10 -11.98 -22.30
CA ASN A 144 -6.88 -13.20 -22.54
C ASN A 144 -6.23 -14.48 -21.99
N TYR A 145 -5.04 -14.38 -21.38
CA TYR A 145 -4.34 -15.55 -20.85
C TYR A 145 -4.70 -15.77 -19.39
N ARG A 146 -5.28 -16.94 -19.11
CA ARG A 146 -5.81 -17.28 -17.79
C ARG A 146 -4.74 -17.75 -16.81
N THR A 147 -3.59 -18.27 -17.23
CA THR A 147 -2.54 -18.70 -16.29
C THR A 147 -1.46 -17.65 -16.12
N GLY A 148 -0.97 -17.49 -14.89
CA GLY A 148 0.14 -16.59 -14.60
C GLY A 148 1.41 -17.01 -15.33
N GLU A 149 1.61 -18.31 -15.55
CA GLU A 149 2.73 -18.83 -16.35
C GLU A 149 2.70 -18.34 -17.80
N MET A 150 1.53 -18.40 -18.46
CA MET A 150 1.40 -17.92 -19.85
C MET A 150 1.66 -16.42 -19.94
N ARG A 151 1.17 -15.63 -18.98
CA ARG A 151 1.43 -14.19 -18.94
C ARG A 151 2.92 -13.87 -18.79
N ARG A 152 3.63 -14.60 -17.92
CA ARG A 152 5.09 -14.46 -17.74
C ARG A 152 5.92 -14.83 -18.97
N LYS A 153 5.45 -15.74 -19.82
CA LYS A 153 6.16 -16.09 -21.08
C LYS A 153 6.13 -14.96 -22.11
N ILE A 154 5.12 -14.08 -22.05
CA ILE A 154 4.89 -13.03 -23.04
C ILE A 154 5.52 -11.70 -22.61
N VAL A 155 5.54 -11.39 -21.31
CA VAL A 155 6.17 -10.19 -20.77
C VAL A 155 7.67 -10.48 -20.57
N PRO A 156 8.59 -9.75 -21.23
CA PRO A 156 10.01 -9.98 -21.06
C PRO A 156 10.41 -9.69 -19.61
N ALA A 157 11.17 -10.59 -19.02
CA ALA A 157 11.87 -10.48 -17.73
C ALA A 157 12.24 -9.03 -17.33
N LYS A 158 12.95 -8.32 -18.21
CA LYS A 158 13.43 -6.94 -17.99
C LYS A 158 12.35 -5.85 -17.82
N PHE A 159 11.11 -6.11 -18.24
CA PHE A 159 10.01 -5.18 -18.06
C PHE A 159 9.28 -5.58 -16.77
N ASN A 160 9.52 -4.83 -15.70
CA ASN A 160 8.97 -4.98 -14.35
C ASN A 160 7.44 -4.72 -14.27
N ALA A 161 6.72 -5.04 -15.36
CA ALA A 161 5.29 -4.94 -15.58
C ALA A 161 4.52 -6.21 -15.15
N HIS A 162 5.27 -7.29 -14.89
CA HIS A 162 4.82 -8.53 -14.27
C HIS A 162 5.99 -9.03 -13.43
N PRO A 163 5.80 -9.42 -12.16
CA PRO A 163 6.92 -9.72 -11.31
C PRO A 163 7.65 -10.95 -11.81
N HIS A 164 8.94 -10.77 -12.04
CA HIS A 164 9.92 -11.84 -11.98
C HIS A 164 9.68 -12.70 -10.73
N ALA A 165 9.87 -14.01 -10.87
CA ALA A 165 10.02 -14.92 -9.73
C ALA A 165 11.30 -14.65 -8.88
N LEU A 166 12.05 -13.59 -9.19
CA LEU A 166 13.42 -13.32 -8.70
C LEU A 166 13.71 -11.83 -8.43
N GLN A 167 12.71 -10.96 -8.35
CA GLN A 167 12.94 -9.51 -8.18
C GLN A 167 12.25 -8.96 -6.93
N GLY A 168 12.60 -9.55 -5.78
CA GLY A 168 12.92 -8.71 -4.63
C GLY A 168 14.18 -7.92 -5.00
N LEU A 169 14.21 -6.62 -4.70
CA LEU A 169 15.33 -5.69 -4.94
C LEU A 169 16.67 -6.37 -5.21
N LEU A 170 17.22 -6.16 -6.41
CA LEU A 170 18.65 -6.23 -6.75
C LEU A 170 19.46 -7.07 -5.75
N PRO A 171 19.64 -8.39 -5.97
CA PRO A 171 20.46 -9.25 -5.11
C PRO A 171 21.88 -8.71 -4.89
N GLU A 172 22.34 -7.83 -5.77
CA GLU A 172 23.66 -7.19 -5.72
C GLU A 172 23.73 -5.91 -4.85
N LEU A 173 22.61 -5.43 -4.29
CA LEU A 173 22.57 -4.22 -3.46
C LEU A 173 22.50 -4.46 -1.94
N SER A 174 22.36 -5.71 -1.50
CA SER A 174 22.66 -6.07 -0.10
C SER A 174 22.73 -7.59 0.08
N SER A 175 23.95 -8.12 0.18
CA SER A 175 24.23 -9.46 0.72
C SER A 175 23.85 -9.61 2.21
N ALA A 176 23.27 -8.56 2.80
CA ALA A 176 22.88 -8.46 4.20
C ALA A 176 21.36 -8.25 4.38
N SER A 177 20.51 -8.68 3.43
CA SER A 177 19.06 -8.65 3.65
C SER A 177 18.72 -9.62 4.81
N PRO A 178 18.26 -9.12 5.98
CA PRO A 178 18.04 -9.94 7.16
C PRO A 178 16.77 -10.80 7.05
N LEU A 179 16.07 -10.77 5.91
CA LEU A 179 14.83 -11.49 5.70
C LEU A 179 15.08 -12.91 5.21
N LYS A 180 14.62 -13.91 5.96
CA LYS A 180 14.40 -15.24 5.40
C LYS A 180 13.06 -15.22 4.68
N GLY A 181 13.13 -15.28 3.35
CA GLY A 181 11.95 -15.39 2.51
C GLY A 181 11.82 -16.75 1.86
N THR A 182 10.59 -17.24 1.73
CA THR A 182 10.25 -18.38 0.85
C THR A 182 9.11 -17.97 -0.07
N ALA A 183 9.05 -18.58 -1.24
CA ALA A 183 7.98 -18.33 -2.19
C ALA A 183 7.54 -19.64 -2.83
N GLY A 184 6.30 -19.67 -3.31
CA GLY A 184 5.72 -20.87 -3.90
C GLY A 184 4.42 -20.60 -4.64
N LEU A 185 3.81 -21.70 -5.06
CA LEU A 185 2.47 -21.71 -5.67
C LEU A 185 1.57 -22.59 -4.83
N TYR A 186 0.42 -22.07 -4.44
CA TYR A 186 -0.67 -22.80 -3.79
C TYR A 186 -1.79 -23.04 -4.79
N SER A 187 -2.30 -24.26 -4.92
CA SER A 187 -3.44 -24.53 -5.81
C SER A 187 -4.74 -24.44 -5.03
N LEU A 188 -5.64 -23.52 -5.42
CA LEU A 188 -6.97 -23.45 -4.83
C LEU A 188 -7.70 -24.77 -5.05
N LYS A 189 -8.29 -25.32 -4.01
CA LYS A 189 -9.12 -26.53 -4.05
C LYS A 189 -10.40 -26.29 -4.86
N SER A 190 -10.98 -25.09 -4.77
CA SER A 190 -12.25 -24.78 -5.44
C SER A 190 -12.14 -24.65 -6.96
N THR A 191 -11.04 -24.09 -7.47
CA THR A 191 -10.89 -23.81 -8.91
C THR A 191 -9.70 -24.50 -9.58
N GLY A 192 -8.73 -24.99 -8.80
CA GLY A 192 -7.44 -25.46 -9.30
C GLY A 192 -6.49 -24.35 -9.74
N ASP A 193 -6.89 -23.08 -9.63
CA ASP A 193 -6.05 -21.94 -9.99
C ASP A 193 -4.84 -21.83 -9.03
N LYS A 194 -3.65 -21.60 -9.60
CA LYS A 194 -2.42 -21.45 -8.81
C LYS A 194 -2.26 -20.02 -8.32
N ILE A 195 -2.09 -19.87 -7.01
CA ILE A 195 -1.84 -18.60 -6.32
C ILE A 195 -0.38 -18.52 -5.95
N PHE A 196 0.31 -17.51 -6.48
CA PHE A 196 1.66 -17.20 -6.05
C PHE A 196 1.65 -16.55 -4.68
N TRP A 197 2.55 -16.99 -3.82
CA TRP A 197 2.76 -16.43 -2.50
C TRP A 197 4.23 -16.30 -2.19
N GLU A 198 4.54 -15.35 -1.31
CA GLU A 198 5.85 -15.18 -0.70
C GLU A 198 5.69 -14.82 0.78
N THR A 199 6.64 -15.27 1.60
CA THR A 199 6.64 -15.04 3.04
C THR A 199 7.94 -14.39 3.46
N PHE A 200 7.89 -13.59 4.52
CA PHE A 200 9.05 -12.98 5.15
C PHE A 200 8.96 -13.16 6.66
N VAL A 201 9.96 -13.83 7.24
CA VAL A 201 10.03 -14.08 8.69
C VAL A 201 11.17 -13.25 9.28
N PRO A 202 10.93 -12.50 10.37
CA PRO A 202 11.95 -11.64 10.96
C PRO A 202 13.06 -12.48 11.58
N THR A 203 14.32 -12.06 11.38
CA THR A 203 15.48 -12.65 12.05
C THR A 203 15.86 -11.86 13.30
N GLY A 204 16.66 -12.49 14.18
CA GLY A 204 17.13 -11.89 15.42
C GLY A 204 16.08 -11.84 16.54
N VAL A 205 14.92 -12.49 16.35
CA VAL A 205 13.88 -12.68 17.37
C VAL A 205 13.51 -14.16 17.44
N ALA A 206 13.16 -14.65 18.64
CA ALA A 206 12.75 -16.04 18.82
C ALA A 206 11.37 -16.32 18.19
N HIS A 207 10.44 -15.37 18.34
CA HIS A 207 9.10 -15.44 17.78
C HIS A 207 8.70 -14.07 17.20
N PRO A 208 7.97 -14.04 16.05
CA PRO A 208 7.40 -12.80 15.53
C PRO A 208 6.32 -12.25 16.47
N LYS A 209 6.09 -10.93 16.43
CA LYS A 209 5.02 -10.28 17.22
C LYS A 209 3.59 -10.66 16.76
N GLY A 210 3.48 -11.15 15.54
CA GLY A 210 2.23 -11.50 14.87
C GLY A 210 2.49 -11.78 13.39
N VAL A 211 1.42 -12.11 12.67
CA VAL A 211 1.44 -12.35 11.22
C VAL A 211 0.56 -11.34 10.52
N ILE A 212 1.06 -10.75 9.44
CA ILE A 212 0.31 -9.84 8.57
C ILE A 212 0.14 -10.50 7.22
N VAL A 213 -1.09 -10.67 6.75
CA VAL A 213 -1.36 -11.03 5.34
C VAL A 213 -1.63 -9.77 4.54
N LEU A 214 -0.90 -9.59 3.44
CA LEU A 214 -0.87 -8.38 2.65
C LEU A 214 -1.62 -8.58 1.32
N CYS A 215 -2.66 -7.76 1.10
CA CYS A 215 -3.48 -7.74 -0.10
C CYS A 215 -3.19 -6.48 -0.95
N HIS A 216 -2.66 -6.68 -2.15
CA HIS A 216 -2.34 -5.61 -3.11
C HIS A 216 -3.57 -4.98 -3.78
N GLY A 217 -3.35 -3.85 -4.46
CA GLY A 217 -4.38 -3.08 -5.17
C GLY A 217 -4.76 -3.65 -6.54
N TYR A 218 -5.72 -3.00 -7.23
CA TYR A 218 -6.17 -3.43 -8.55
C TYR A 218 -5.04 -3.35 -9.58
N ALA A 219 -4.91 -4.39 -10.40
CA ALA A 219 -3.85 -4.53 -11.42
C ALA A 219 -2.40 -4.51 -10.87
N ASP A 220 -2.22 -4.62 -9.56
CA ASP A 220 -0.93 -4.71 -8.88
C ASP A 220 -0.55 -6.19 -8.60
N HIS A 221 0.48 -6.43 -7.80
CA HIS A 221 0.93 -7.74 -7.34
C HIS A 221 1.80 -7.61 -6.07
N SER A 222 2.24 -8.73 -5.46
CA SER A 222 3.04 -8.74 -4.23
C SER A 222 4.50 -8.26 -4.39
N GLY A 223 4.84 -7.66 -5.52
CA GLY A 223 6.21 -7.22 -5.83
C GLY A 223 6.57 -5.89 -5.16
N PHE A 224 7.25 -4.99 -5.89
CA PHE A 224 7.92 -3.80 -5.34
C PHE A 224 7.17 -3.04 -4.24
N HIS A 225 5.93 -2.62 -4.47
CA HIS A 225 5.17 -1.83 -3.50
C HIS A 225 4.88 -2.61 -2.22
N MET A 226 4.20 -3.76 -2.36
CA MET A 226 3.85 -4.62 -1.23
C MET A 226 5.07 -5.19 -0.50
N PHE A 227 6.14 -5.48 -1.24
CA PHE A 227 7.42 -5.94 -0.69
C PHE A 227 8.03 -4.88 0.24
N ASN A 228 7.99 -3.61 -0.14
CA ASN A 228 8.53 -2.53 0.70
C ASN A 228 7.71 -2.38 2.00
N ASP A 229 6.39 -2.49 1.93
CA ASP A 229 5.52 -2.49 3.11
C ASP A 229 5.82 -3.68 4.03
N ALA A 230 5.90 -4.89 3.44
CA ALA A 230 6.25 -6.10 4.18
C ALA A 230 7.62 -6.03 4.82
N ARG A 231 8.61 -5.44 4.14
CA ARG A 231 9.95 -5.22 4.68
C ARG A 231 9.94 -4.30 5.89
N MET A 232 9.17 -3.22 5.85
CA MET A 232 9.02 -2.34 7.01
C MET A 232 8.44 -3.10 8.21
N PHE A 233 7.33 -3.81 8.03
CA PHE A 233 6.70 -4.59 9.10
C PHE A 233 7.61 -5.70 9.64
N CYS A 234 8.38 -6.35 8.77
CA CYS A 234 9.22 -7.47 9.15
C CYS A 234 10.55 -7.01 9.77
N GLU A 235 11.30 -6.13 9.11
CA GLU A 235 12.63 -5.70 9.56
C GLU A 235 12.57 -4.78 10.78
N LYS A 236 11.67 -3.80 10.77
CA LYS A 236 11.57 -2.80 11.85
C LYS A 236 10.67 -3.32 12.96
N GLU A 237 9.49 -3.78 12.60
CA GLU A 237 8.45 -4.08 13.59
C GLU A 237 8.42 -5.53 14.06
N LYS A 238 9.16 -6.43 13.42
CA LYS A 238 9.29 -7.85 13.79
C LYS A 238 7.99 -8.64 13.68
N TYR A 239 7.18 -8.33 12.67
CA TYR A 239 6.05 -9.17 12.24
C TYR A 239 6.47 -10.14 11.14
N ALA A 240 5.87 -11.33 11.10
CA ALA A 240 5.96 -12.17 9.92
C ALA A 240 4.94 -11.68 8.87
N CYS A 241 5.33 -11.68 7.60
CA CYS A 241 4.50 -11.17 6.52
C CYS A 241 4.23 -12.29 5.51
N VAL A 242 2.98 -12.39 5.05
CA VAL A 242 2.59 -13.21 3.89
C VAL A 242 2.02 -12.29 2.83
N LEU A 243 2.58 -12.35 1.63
CA LEU A 243 2.05 -11.66 0.48
C LEU A 243 1.63 -12.70 -0.55
N PHE A 244 0.60 -12.40 -1.31
CA PHE A 244 0.18 -13.24 -2.40
C PHE A 244 -0.36 -12.41 -3.55
N ASP A 245 -0.17 -12.91 -4.76
CA ASP A 245 -0.80 -12.33 -5.93
C ASP A 245 -2.24 -12.83 -5.95
N GLN A 246 -3.22 -11.94 -5.92
CA GLN A 246 -4.61 -12.38 -5.95
C GLN A 246 -4.96 -12.98 -7.31
N VAL A 247 -6.09 -13.69 -7.39
CA VAL A 247 -6.56 -14.30 -8.64
C VAL A 247 -6.60 -13.25 -9.76
N GLY A 248 -6.06 -13.62 -10.92
CA GLY A 248 -5.97 -12.74 -12.09
C GLY A 248 -4.89 -11.66 -11.98
N SER A 249 -3.99 -11.75 -11.02
CA SER A 249 -2.94 -10.75 -10.81
C SER A 249 -1.57 -11.39 -10.76
N GLY A 250 -0.54 -10.61 -11.12
CA GLY A 250 0.85 -11.04 -11.13
C GLY A 250 1.08 -12.48 -11.62
N ARG A 251 1.72 -13.28 -10.78
CA ARG A 251 2.13 -14.66 -11.04
C ARG A 251 1.01 -15.68 -10.84
N SER A 252 -0.13 -15.30 -10.26
CA SER A 252 -1.27 -16.19 -10.00
C SER A 252 -2.09 -16.47 -11.25
N ASP A 253 -2.87 -17.54 -11.26
CA ASP A 253 -3.85 -17.83 -12.32
C ASP A 253 -5.11 -16.96 -12.17
N GLY A 254 -5.97 -16.97 -13.19
CA GLY A 254 -7.12 -16.06 -13.38
C GLY A 254 -6.92 -15.11 -14.57
N LEU A 255 -8.00 -14.54 -15.10
CA LEU A 255 -7.90 -13.53 -16.17
C LEU A 255 -7.33 -12.22 -15.62
N GLN A 256 -6.42 -11.59 -16.37
CA GLN A 256 -5.68 -10.42 -15.89
C GLN A 256 -6.63 -9.29 -15.48
N ALA A 257 -6.55 -8.85 -14.22
CA ALA A 257 -7.33 -7.74 -13.66
C ALA A 257 -8.86 -7.87 -13.89
N TYR A 258 -9.36 -9.10 -14.00
CA TYR A 258 -10.78 -9.38 -14.23
C TYR A 258 -11.44 -9.90 -12.95
N VAL A 259 -12.45 -9.18 -12.48
CA VAL A 259 -13.31 -9.55 -11.36
C VAL A 259 -14.75 -9.45 -11.83
N ASP A 260 -15.37 -10.60 -12.07
CA ASP A 260 -16.77 -10.72 -12.49
C ASP A 260 -17.73 -10.66 -11.29
N ASP A 261 -17.35 -11.28 -10.19
CA ASP A 261 -18.09 -11.31 -8.94
C ASP A 261 -17.15 -11.01 -7.77
N TRP A 262 -17.43 -9.91 -7.07
CA TRP A 262 -16.63 -9.44 -5.95
C TRP A 262 -16.62 -10.42 -4.77
N PHE A 263 -17.77 -11.04 -4.46
CA PHE A 263 -17.88 -11.93 -3.31
C PHE A 263 -17.22 -13.27 -3.60
N LYS A 264 -17.31 -13.77 -4.84
CA LYS A 264 -16.52 -14.91 -5.29
C LYS A 264 -15.02 -14.62 -5.20
N TYR A 265 -14.58 -13.44 -5.64
CA TYR A 265 -13.18 -13.02 -5.51
C TYR A 265 -12.72 -13.00 -4.04
N CYS A 266 -13.55 -12.47 -3.13
CA CYS A 266 -13.29 -12.52 -1.69
C CYS A 266 -13.17 -13.96 -1.18
N GLN A 267 -14.07 -14.86 -1.59
CA GLN A 267 -14.04 -16.27 -1.18
C GLN A 267 -12.75 -16.98 -1.63
N LEU A 268 -12.26 -16.73 -2.85
CA LEU A 268 -11.01 -17.33 -3.33
C LEU A 268 -9.80 -16.84 -2.54
N ALA A 269 -9.76 -15.56 -2.19
CA ALA A 269 -8.72 -15.03 -1.30
C ALA A 269 -8.81 -15.63 0.11
N LYS A 270 -10.03 -15.77 0.64
CA LYS A 270 -10.26 -16.40 1.94
C LYS A 270 -9.80 -17.86 1.97
N GLU A 271 -10.09 -18.63 0.92
CA GLU A 271 -9.66 -20.02 0.83
C GLU A 271 -8.14 -20.15 0.92
N PHE A 272 -7.40 -19.29 0.21
CA PHE A 272 -5.95 -19.23 0.34
C PHE A 272 -5.52 -18.87 1.78
N ILE A 273 -6.16 -17.88 2.40
CA ILE A 273 -5.86 -17.46 3.78
C ILE A 273 -6.11 -18.60 4.77
N ASP A 274 -7.27 -19.24 4.74
CA ASP A 274 -7.63 -20.31 5.67
C ASP A 274 -6.69 -21.51 5.53
N GLU A 275 -6.48 -21.98 4.30
CA GLU A 275 -5.86 -23.28 4.05
C GLU A 275 -4.33 -23.20 4.08
N PHE A 276 -3.76 -22.16 3.48
CA PHE A 276 -2.31 -21.98 3.45
C PHE A 276 -1.82 -21.16 4.64
N VAL A 277 -2.36 -19.95 4.82
CA VAL A 277 -1.81 -19.01 5.82
C VAL A 277 -2.12 -19.51 7.23
N LEU A 278 -3.39 -19.73 7.55
CA LEU A 278 -3.81 -20.19 8.87
C LEU A 278 -3.60 -21.70 9.07
N GLY A 279 -3.76 -22.51 8.01
CA GLY A 279 -3.64 -23.96 8.10
C GLY A 279 -2.20 -24.48 8.11
N SER A 280 -1.24 -23.76 7.53
CA SER A 280 0.14 -24.24 7.38
C SER A 280 1.19 -23.24 7.88
N PHE A 281 1.11 -21.98 7.44
CA PHE A 281 2.17 -21.00 7.72
C PHE A 281 2.17 -20.52 9.18
N VAL A 282 1.04 -20.06 9.73
CA VAL A 282 0.94 -19.60 11.12
C VAL A 282 1.33 -20.71 12.12
N PRO A 283 0.85 -21.96 11.98
CA PRO A 283 1.27 -23.07 12.84
C PRO A 283 2.78 -23.34 12.80
N SER A 284 3.43 -23.15 11.64
CA SER A 284 4.89 -23.33 11.52
C SER A 284 5.73 -22.30 12.29
N LEU A 285 5.11 -21.18 12.70
CA LEU A 285 5.75 -20.12 13.50
C LEU A 285 5.40 -20.21 14.99
N ALA A 286 4.28 -20.85 15.31
CA ALA A 286 3.71 -20.90 16.65
C ALA A 286 4.28 -22.10 17.43
N GLU A 287 5.52 -21.99 17.91
CA GLU A 287 6.10 -23.06 18.75
C GLU A 287 5.75 -22.95 20.25
N ARG A 288 5.27 -21.81 20.79
CA ARG A 288 5.01 -21.66 22.25
C ARG A 288 3.89 -20.70 22.72
N SER A 289 3.04 -20.16 21.84
CA SER A 289 1.95 -19.26 22.26
C SER A 289 0.59 -19.82 21.85
N GLN A 290 -0.36 -19.83 22.79
CA GLN A 290 -1.72 -20.33 22.59
C GLN A 290 -2.52 -19.57 21.50
N HIS A 291 -2.01 -18.44 21.01
CA HIS A 291 -2.52 -17.70 19.86
C HIS A 291 -1.41 -16.77 19.33
N LEU A 292 -1.23 -16.66 18.02
CA LEU A 292 -0.34 -15.67 17.39
C LEU A 292 -1.23 -14.64 16.68
N PRO A 293 -1.20 -13.35 17.05
CA PRO A 293 -2.10 -12.36 16.45
C PRO A 293 -1.96 -12.30 14.93
N PHE A 294 -3.10 -12.31 14.23
CA PHE A 294 -3.20 -12.36 12.78
C PHE A 294 -3.95 -11.14 12.23
N TYR A 295 -3.28 -10.38 11.37
CA TYR A 295 -3.76 -9.11 10.84
C TYR A 295 -3.93 -9.14 9.31
N GLY A 296 -4.96 -8.47 8.81
CA GLY A 296 -5.13 -8.21 7.38
C GLY A 296 -4.64 -6.82 7.00
N TYR A 297 -3.75 -6.70 6.03
CA TYR A 297 -3.33 -5.42 5.43
C TYR A 297 -3.85 -5.33 4.00
N GLY A 298 -4.42 -4.19 3.62
CA GLY A 298 -4.90 -4.00 2.26
C GLY A 298 -4.72 -2.58 1.73
N HIS A 299 -4.17 -2.49 0.51
CA HIS A 299 -4.05 -1.24 -0.25
C HIS A 299 -5.11 -1.14 -1.34
N SER A 300 -5.81 -0.01 -1.46
CA SER A 300 -6.79 0.24 -2.55
C SER A 300 -7.82 -0.90 -2.65
N MET A 301 -7.95 -1.58 -3.81
CA MET A 301 -8.81 -2.76 -3.96
C MET A 301 -8.52 -3.85 -2.90
N GLY A 302 -7.26 -4.08 -2.55
CA GLY A 302 -6.86 -5.00 -1.48
C GLY A 302 -7.38 -4.56 -0.11
N GLY A 303 -7.48 -3.25 0.13
CA GLY A 303 -8.15 -2.71 1.31
C GLY A 303 -9.65 -2.99 1.32
N GLY A 304 -10.30 -2.86 0.16
CA GLY A 304 -11.70 -3.28 -0.02
C GLY A 304 -11.90 -4.78 0.24
N LEU A 305 -10.95 -5.61 -0.21
CA LEU A 305 -10.95 -7.06 0.01
C LEU A 305 -10.85 -7.38 1.51
N VAL A 306 -9.85 -6.82 2.21
CA VAL A 306 -9.65 -7.03 3.65
C VAL A 306 -10.87 -6.54 4.45
N ALA A 307 -11.42 -5.38 4.11
CA ALA A 307 -12.64 -4.87 4.73
C ALA A 307 -13.84 -5.81 4.50
N SER A 308 -14.03 -6.29 3.27
CA SER A 308 -15.10 -7.24 2.93
C SER A 308 -14.95 -8.55 3.70
N LEU A 309 -13.73 -9.12 3.75
CA LEU A 309 -13.45 -10.33 4.51
C LEU A 309 -13.72 -10.15 6.01
N SER A 310 -13.39 -8.99 6.57
CA SER A 310 -13.65 -8.69 7.98
C SER A 310 -15.13 -8.56 8.30
N ILE A 311 -15.93 -8.03 7.37
CA ILE A 311 -17.39 -7.94 7.53
C ILE A 311 -18.03 -9.33 7.38
N LEU A 312 -17.62 -10.09 6.37
CA LEU A 312 -18.17 -11.41 6.08
C LEU A 312 -17.72 -12.47 7.09
N HIS A 313 -16.53 -12.30 7.68
CA HIS A 313 -15.91 -13.21 8.63
C HIS A 313 -15.31 -12.42 9.81
N PRO A 314 -16.14 -11.96 10.76
CA PRO A 314 -15.72 -11.05 11.85
C PRO A 314 -14.61 -11.56 12.76
N THR A 315 -14.35 -12.87 12.76
CA THR A 315 -13.31 -13.51 13.57
C THR A 315 -12.06 -13.89 12.76
N LEU A 316 -11.98 -13.51 11.47
CA LEU A 316 -10.87 -13.90 10.61
C LEU A 316 -9.57 -13.20 11.01
N PHE A 317 -9.63 -11.93 11.37
CA PHE A 317 -8.48 -11.13 11.76
C PHE A 317 -8.65 -10.61 13.19
N ASP A 318 -7.56 -10.58 13.95
CA ASP A 318 -7.50 -9.89 15.24
C ASP A 318 -7.47 -8.35 15.04
N GLY A 319 -7.11 -7.90 13.85
CA GLY A 319 -7.19 -6.49 13.44
C GLY A 319 -6.88 -6.30 11.95
N ILE A 320 -7.23 -5.13 11.42
CA ILE A 320 -6.98 -4.80 10.01
C ILE A 320 -6.27 -3.45 9.85
N ILE A 321 -5.45 -3.37 8.81
CA ILE A 321 -4.70 -2.19 8.39
C ILE A 321 -5.16 -1.84 6.98
N LEU A 322 -5.79 -0.68 6.82
CA LEU A 322 -6.38 -0.26 5.54
C LEU A 322 -5.62 0.96 5.00
N GLN A 323 -4.87 0.77 3.92
CA GLN A 323 -4.20 1.86 3.21
C GLN A 323 -5.07 2.29 2.02
N SER A 324 -5.66 3.48 2.10
CA SER A 324 -6.49 4.07 1.04
C SER A 324 -7.49 3.05 0.45
N PRO A 325 -8.33 2.39 1.28
CA PRO A 325 -9.12 1.25 0.84
C PRO A 325 -10.20 1.65 -0.16
N MET A 326 -10.42 0.80 -1.17
CA MET A 326 -11.55 0.91 -2.09
C MET A 326 -12.85 0.53 -1.38
N LEU A 327 -13.53 1.51 -0.78
CA LEU A 327 -14.81 1.30 -0.09
C LEU A 327 -16.03 1.56 -0.98
N LYS A 328 -15.83 2.20 -2.14
CA LYS A 328 -16.91 2.49 -3.09
C LYS A 328 -16.38 2.49 -4.52
N VAL A 329 -17.08 1.76 -5.39
CA VAL A 329 -16.86 1.86 -6.84
C VAL A 329 -17.87 2.87 -7.39
N ARG A 330 -17.39 3.89 -8.11
CA ARG A 330 -18.26 4.89 -8.73
C ARG A 330 -19.05 4.25 -9.89
N ASN A 331 -20.37 4.35 -9.85
CA ASN A 331 -21.23 3.93 -10.97
C ASN A 331 -20.89 4.77 -12.22
N ARG A 332 -20.55 4.10 -13.32
CA ARG A 332 -20.24 4.71 -14.62
C ARG A 332 -21.52 5.24 -15.28
N SER A 333 -21.87 6.50 -15.01
CA SER A 333 -22.63 7.31 -15.97
C SER A 333 -21.74 8.20 -16.85
N THR A 334 -20.43 8.30 -16.55
CA THR A 334 -19.49 9.16 -17.28
C THR A 334 -18.12 8.50 -17.44
N GLY A 335 -17.95 7.66 -18.47
CA GLY A 335 -16.76 7.44 -19.31
C GLY A 335 -15.32 7.28 -18.78
N ARG A 336 -14.98 7.46 -17.50
CA ARG A 336 -13.61 7.30 -16.97
C ARG A 336 -13.64 6.68 -15.58
N ALA A 337 -12.86 5.62 -15.38
CA ALA A 337 -12.67 5.01 -14.07
C ALA A 337 -11.61 5.82 -13.31
N LEU A 338 -12.00 6.33 -12.14
CA LEU A 338 -11.09 6.80 -11.10
C LEU A 338 -11.44 5.98 -9.86
N PHE A 339 -10.45 5.35 -9.26
CA PHE A 339 -10.57 4.68 -7.97
C PHE A 339 -10.48 5.76 -6.89
N THR A 340 -11.51 5.88 -6.05
CA THR A 340 -11.53 6.78 -4.87
C THR A 340 -11.59 5.98 -3.61
#